data_AF-A0A9J6F9T8-F1
#
_entry.id   AF-A0A9J6F9T8-F1
#
_cell.length_a   1.000
_cell.length_b   1.000
_cell.length_c   1.000
_cell.angle_alpha   90.00
_cell.angle_beta   90.00
_cell.angle_gamma   90.00
#
_symmetry.space_group_name_H-M   'P 1'
#
loop_
_entity.id
_entity.type
_entity.pdbx_description
1 polymer ?
#
loop_
_entity_poly.entity_id
_entity_poly.type
_entity_poly.pdbx_seq_one_letter_code
_entity_poly.pdbx_strand_id
1 'polypeptide(L)'
;MAKPVKRQTHCFAPGCSTGYVSARKAGVKRSVFTVPNDEDRLKTWQRYVPRGDKLLDRTAVLCELHFEQRFIVRDYTHIVNGEVVKIPCGRPCLTDDAIPSIFPNTPSYLSEKLPQMRSSRT
;
A
#
# COMPACT_ATOMS: atom_id res chain seq x y z
N MET A 1 27.64 -10.42 1.75
CA MET A 1 26.16 -10.42 1.82
C MET A 1 25.70 -9.09 2.39
N ALA A 2 24.81 -8.37 1.72
CA ALA A 2 24.28 -7.11 2.25
C ALA A 2 23.46 -7.38 3.52
N LYS A 3 23.71 -6.63 4.61
CA LYS A 3 22.91 -6.77 5.83
C LYS A 3 21.45 -6.38 5.53
N PRO A 4 20.45 -7.11 6.07
CA PRO A 4 19.06 -6.76 5.86
C PRO A 4 18.77 -5.36 6.43
N VAL A 5 18.18 -4.50 5.60
CA VAL A 5 17.80 -3.14 6.02
C VAL A 5 16.69 -3.24 7.04
N LYS A 6 16.89 -2.65 8.23
CA LYS A 6 15.86 -2.59 9.27
C LYS A 6 14.73 -1.67 8.82
N ARG A 7 13.56 -2.26 8.55
CA ARG A 7 12.37 -1.53 8.08
C ARG A 7 11.60 -0.91 9.24
N GLN A 8 10.92 0.19 8.96
CA GLN A 8 9.98 0.82 9.89
C GLN A 8 8.79 -0.12 10.12
N THR A 9 8.25 -0.11 11.34
CA THR A 9 7.08 -0.94 11.70
C THR A 9 5.78 -0.14 11.84
N HIS A 10 5.88 1.18 11.67
CA HIS A 10 4.78 2.13 11.70
C HIS A 10 4.51 2.62 10.27
N CYS A 11 3.24 2.84 9.96
CA CYS A 11 2.85 3.42 8.68
C CYS A 11 3.43 4.83 8.56
N PHE A 12 4.00 5.14 7.39
CA PHE A 12 4.60 6.43 7.08
C PHE A 12 3.56 7.53 6.81
N ALA A 13 2.34 7.16 6.46
CA ALA A 13 1.29 8.09 6.08
C ALA A 13 0.96 9.08 7.22
N PRO A 14 0.71 10.36 6.88
CA PRO A 14 0.39 11.39 7.86
C PRO A 14 -0.85 11.02 8.69
N GLY A 15 -0.74 11.18 10.00
CA GLY A 15 -1.83 10.88 10.96
C GLY A 15 -2.18 9.39 11.10
N CYS A 16 -1.49 8.46 10.44
CA CYS A 16 -1.81 7.05 10.53
C CYS A 16 -1.23 6.42 11.81
N SER A 17 -2.08 5.74 12.59
CA SER A 17 -1.69 5.06 13.83
C SER A 17 -1.33 3.58 13.63
N THR A 18 -1.40 3.07 12.38
CA THR A 18 -1.04 1.67 12.10
C THR A 18 0.41 1.39 12.50
N GLY A 19 0.60 0.32 13.27
CA GLY A 19 1.90 -0.10 13.78
C GLY A 19 2.29 0.49 15.14
N TYR A 20 1.58 1.52 15.63
CA TYR A 20 1.75 2.00 17.00
C TYR A 20 1.27 0.98 18.02
N VAL A 21 1.86 1.02 19.23
CA VAL A 21 1.55 0.08 20.32
C VAL A 21 0.06 0.13 20.69
N SER A 22 -0.55 1.33 20.68
CA SER A 22 -1.99 1.51 20.94
C SER A 22 -2.86 0.74 19.94
N ALA A 23 -2.60 0.89 18.63
CA ALA A 23 -3.32 0.18 17.58
C ALA A 23 -3.13 -1.34 17.67
N ARG A 24 -1.92 -1.79 18.01
CA ARG A 24 -1.64 -3.23 18.22
C ARG A 24 -2.39 -3.80 19.42
N LYS A 25 -2.44 -3.07 20.54
CA LYS A 25 -3.19 -3.46 21.74
C LYS A 25 -4.70 -3.54 21.49
N ALA A 26 -5.22 -2.67 20.63
CA ALA A 26 -6.63 -2.69 20.20
C ALA A 26 -6.97 -3.87 19.25
N GLY A 27 -6.00 -4.73 18.89
CA GLY A 27 -6.23 -5.88 18.02
C GLY A 27 -6.39 -5.54 16.52
N VAL A 28 -6.23 -4.28 16.13
CA VAL A 28 -6.39 -3.84 14.74
C VAL A 28 -5.14 -4.24 13.94
N LYS A 29 -5.21 -5.39 13.27
CA LYS A 29 -4.16 -5.85 12.34
C LYS A 29 -4.45 -5.35 10.94
N ARG A 30 -3.44 -4.75 10.30
CA ARG A 30 -3.50 -4.23 8.93
C ARG A 30 -2.28 -4.72 8.17
N SER A 31 -2.48 -5.05 6.90
CA SER A 31 -1.37 -5.35 5.99
C SER A 31 -0.50 -4.10 5.83
N VAL A 32 0.82 -4.27 5.87
CA VAL A 32 1.80 -3.21 5.62
C VAL A 32 2.62 -3.59 4.41
N PHE A 33 2.76 -2.64 3.49
CA PHE A 33 3.47 -2.79 2.23
C PHE A 33 4.72 -1.93 2.27
N THR A 34 5.79 -2.47 1.70
CA THR A 34 7.06 -1.78 1.64
C THR A 34 7.12 -0.95 0.39
N VAL A 35 7.87 0.15 0.44
CA VAL A 35 8.02 0.98 -0.74
C VAL A 35 8.64 0.19 -1.91
N PRO A 36 8.32 0.55 -3.16
CA PRO A 36 8.91 -0.07 -4.33
C PRO A 36 10.44 0.03 -4.31
N ASN A 37 11.13 -1.02 -4.76
CA ASN A 37 12.59 -0.97 -4.97
C ASN A 37 12.95 -0.16 -6.22
N ASP A 38 12.00 -0.04 -7.15
CA ASP A 38 12.14 0.78 -8.35
C ASP A 38 12.09 2.27 -7.99
N GLU A 39 13.08 3.02 -8.47
CA GLU A 39 13.28 4.42 -8.09
C GLU A 39 12.19 5.33 -8.63
N ASP A 40 11.68 5.07 -9.83
CA ASP A 40 10.65 5.92 -10.43
C ASP A 40 9.28 5.68 -9.81
N ARG A 41 8.98 4.43 -9.44
CA ARG A 41 7.83 4.11 -8.58
C ARG A 41 7.97 4.72 -7.19
N LEU A 42 9.16 4.70 -6.59
CA LEU A 42 9.39 5.34 -5.29
C LEU A 42 9.16 6.85 -5.36
N LYS A 43 9.70 7.53 -6.38
CA LYS A 43 9.45 8.96 -6.64
C LYS A 43 7.96 9.25 -6.87
N THR A 44 7.26 8.34 -7.55
CA THR A 44 5.81 8.45 -7.72
C THR A 44 5.13 8.40 -6.35
N TRP A 45 5.44 7.42 -5.50
CA TRP A 45 4.89 7.37 -4.14
C TRP A 45 5.23 8.61 -3.31
N GLN A 46 6.45 9.14 -3.42
CA GLN A 46 6.86 10.38 -2.75
C GLN A 46 5.99 11.58 -3.15
N ARG A 47 5.54 11.67 -4.40
CA ARG A 47 4.65 12.75 -4.87
C ARG A 47 3.23 12.60 -4.35
N TYR A 48 2.73 11.37 -4.29
CA TYR A 48 1.34 11.08 -3.90
C TYR A 48 1.12 11.06 -2.38
N VAL A 49 2.17 10.81 -1.58
CA VAL A 49 2.05 10.90 -0.12
C VAL A 49 2.06 12.37 0.28
N PRO A 50 0.97 12.92 0.87
CA PRO A 50 0.84 14.34 1.18
C PRO A 50 1.59 14.69 2.47
N ARG A 51 2.92 14.61 2.42
CA ARG A 51 3.80 14.83 3.57
C ARG A 51 4.98 15.73 3.22
N GLY A 52 5.06 16.89 3.88
CA GLY A 52 6.13 17.88 3.66
C GLY A 52 7.27 17.84 4.68
N ASP A 53 7.03 17.27 5.87
CA ASP A 53 8.02 17.23 6.96
C ASP A 53 9.08 16.14 6.77
N LYS A 54 8.75 15.05 6.06
CA LYS A 54 9.66 13.92 5.85
C LYS A 54 9.47 13.30 4.47
N LEU A 55 10.58 12.97 3.82
CA LEU A 55 10.60 12.21 2.57
C LEU A 55 10.40 10.71 2.80
N LEU A 56 9.67 10.07 1.90
CA LEU A 56 9.46 8.62 1.91
C LEU A 56 10.77 7.92 1.51
N ASP A 57 11.38 7.20 2.46
CA ASP A 57 12.65 6.49 2.29
C ASP A 57 12.44 4.98 2.06
N ARG A 58 13.52 4.27 1.68
CA ARG A 58 13.51 2.81 1.42
C ARG A 58 13.21 1.93 2.64
N THR A 59 13.21 2.50 3.84
CA THR A 59 12.88 1.80 5.09
C THR A 59 11.41 1.94 5.47
N ALA A 60 10.72 2.91 4.88
CA ALA A 60 9.33 3.23 5.16
C ALA A 60 8.37 2.14 4.67
N VAL A 61 7.18 2.15 5.27
CA VAL A 61 6.08 1.26 4.93
C VAL A 61 4.77 2.01 4.92
N LEU A 62 3.82 1.61 4.07
CA LEU A 62 2.46 2.14 4.03
C LEU A 62 1.46 1.00 4.24
N CYS A 63 0.43 1.24 5.05
CA CYS A 63 -0.59 0.22 5.30
C CYS A 63 -1.70 0.20 4.24
N GLU A 64 -2.45 -0.88 4.20
CA GLU A 64 -3.57 -1.10 3.26
C GLU A 64 -4.63 -0.01 3.23
N LEU A 65 -4.76 0.80 4.29
CA LEU A 65 -5.72 1.92 4.32
C LEU A 65 -5.40 3.02 3.31
N HIS A 66 -4.17 3.08 2.80
CA HIS A 66 -3.71 4.13 1.90
C HIS A 66 -3.77 3.74 0.42
N PHE A 67 -4.21 2.51 0.12
CA PHE A 67 -4.34 2.01 -1.24
C PHE A 67 -5.80 1.67 -1.52
N GLU A 68 -6.23 1.88 -2.75
CA GLU A 68 -7.50 1.31 -3.19
C GLU A 68 -7.44 -0.22 -3.17
N GLN A 69 -8.55 -0.84 -2.78
CA GLN A 69 -8.66 -2.30 -2.67
C GLN A 69 -8.33 -3.02 -3.98
N ARG A 70 -8.58 -2.39 -5.14
CA ARG A 70 -8.23 -2.94 -6.47
C ARG A 70 -6.73 -3.20 -6.64
N PHE A 71 -5.89 -2.47 -5.94
CA PHE A 71 -4.44 -2.62 -6.00
C PHE A 71 -3.89 -3.65 -5.01
N ILE A 72 -4.73 -4.18 -4.11
CA ILE A 72 -4.30 -5.12 -3.08
C ILE A 72 -4.68 -6.53 -3.49
N VAL A 73 -3.66 -7.31 -3.87
CA VAL A 73 -3.79 -8.72 -4.25
C VAL A 73 -3.79 -9.57 -2.99
N ARG A 74 -4.94 -10.19 -2.69
CA ARG A 74 -5.11 -11.13 -1.58
C ARG A 74 -5.25 -12.58 -2.01
N ASP A 75 -5.52 -12.84 -3.28
CA ASP A 75 -5.68 -14.18 -3.83
C ASP A 75 -4.94 -14.31 -5.17
N TYR A 76 -4.30 -15.46 -5.40
CA TYR A 76 -3.84 -15.88 -6.72
C TYR A 76 -5.01 -16.49 -7.49
N THR A 77 -5.20 -16.03 -8.72
CA THR A 77 -6.22 -16.58 -9.61
C THR A 77 -5.57 -17.56 -10.57
N HIS A 78 -6.01 -18.82 -10.55
CA HIS A 78 -5.54 -19.87 -11.43
C HIS A 78 -6.71 -20.45 -12.21
N ILE A 79 -6.45 -20.88 -13.45
CA ILE A 79 -7.43 -21.64 -14.23
C ILE A 79 -7.03 -23.11 -14.13
N VAL A 80 -7.87 -23.92 -13.49
CA VAL A 80 -7.68 -25.37 -13.37
C VAL A 80 -8.87 -26.03 -14.05
N ASN A 81 -8.62 -26.82 -15.10
CA ASN A 81 -9.68 -27.48 -15.88
C ASN A 81 -10.77 -26.54 -16.43
N GLY A 82 -10.40 -25.29 -16.75
CA GLY A 82 -11.35 -24.28 -17.24
C GLY A 82 -12.10 -23.53 -16.13
N GLU A 83 -11.94 -23.91 -14.87
CA GLU A 83 -12.53 -23.23 -13.72
C GLU A 83 -11.54 -22.26 -13.07
N VAL A 84 -12.06 -21.10 -12.66
CA VAL A 84 -11.28 -20.07 -11.97
C VAL A 84 -11.20 -20.40 -10.48
N VAL A 85 -10.04 -20.85 -10.03
CA VAL A 85 -9.73 -21.13 -8.63
C VAL A 85 -8.98 -19.94 -8.02
N LYS A 86 -9.46 -19.45 -6.87
CA LYS A 86 -8.79 -18.40 -6.09
C LYS A 86 -8.11 -19.02 -4.88
N ILE A 87 -6.81 -18.83 -4.78
CA ILE A 87 -5.98 -19.33 -3.67
C ILE A 87 -5.52 -18.15 -2.83
N PRO A 88 -5.84 -18.08 -1.52
CA PRO A 88 -5.45 -16.95 -0.70
C PRO A 88 -3.94 -16.82 -0.57
N CYS A 89 -3.42 -15.62 -0.80
CA CYS A 89 -2.04 -15.26 -0.60
C CYS A 89 -1.73 -15.26 0.91
N GLY A 90 -0.69 -15.99 1.33
CA GLY A 90 -0.26 -15.98 2.73
C GLY A 90 0.16 -14.58 3.23
N ARG A 91 0.54 -13.69 2.32
CA ARG A 91 0.74 -12.26 2.58
C ARG A 91 0.16 -11.45 1.42
N PRO A 92 -0.70 -10.45 1.69
CA PRO A 92 -1.17 -9.55 0.65
C PRO A 92 0.00 -8.83 -0.01
N CYS A 93 -0.13 -8.56 -1.30
CA CYS A 93 0.83 -7.80 -2.10
C CYS A 93 0.12 -6.65 -2.82
N LEU A 94 0.89 -5.70 -3.32
CA LEU A 94 0.38 -4.65 -4.20
C LEU A 94 0.61 -5.01 -5.67
N THR A 95 -0.27 -4.55 -6.55
CA THR A 95 -0.02 -4.55 -8.00
C THR A 95 1.11 -3.58 -8.36
N ASP A 96 1.66 -3.72 -9.57
CA ASP A 96 2.79 -2.89 -10.00
C ASP A 96 2.43 -1.42 -10.28
N ASP A 97 1.17 -1.17 -10.60
CA ASP A 97 0.60 0.17 -10.80
C ASP A 97 0.05 0.80 -9.51
N ALA A 98 0.14 0.10 -8.38
CA ALA A 98 -0.36 0.58 -7.10
C ALA A 98 0.33 1.88 -6.67
N ILE A 99 -0.48 2.90 -6.38
CA ILE A 99 -0.07 4.18 -5.81
C ILE A 99 -0.90 4.49 -4.56
N PRO A 100 -0.31 5.12 -3.53
CA PRO A 100 -1.04 5.47 -2.33
C PRO A 100 -1.89 6.71 -2.59
N SER A 101 -3.21 6.60 -2.50
CA SER A 101 -4.13 7.69 -2.85
C SER A 101 -5.13 8.05 -1.76
N ILE A 102 -5.22 7.26 -0.69
CA ILE A 102 -6.22 7.43 0.36
C ILE A 102 -5.56 7.96 1.64
N PHE A 103 -5.85 9.21 2.00
CA PHE A 103 -5.32 9.84 3.21
C PHE A 103 -6.45 10.51 4.03
N PRO A 104 -7.17 9.75 4.87
CA PRO A 104 -8.36 10.26 5.56
C PRO A 104 -8.02 11.30 6.64
N ASN A 105 -6.79 11.30 7.14
CA ASN A 105 -6.33 12.20 8.20
C ASN A 105 -5.70 13.50 7.67
N THR A 106 -5.80 13.75 6.36
CA THR A 106 -5.30 14.97 5.72
C THR A 106 -6.44 15.74 5.06
N PRO A 107 -6.30 17.08 4.92
CA PRO A 107 -7.26 17.87 4.18
C PRO A 107 -7.52 17.32 2.78
N SER A 108 -8.78 17.32 2.34
CA SER A 108 -9.20 16.70 1.09
C SER A 108 -8.50 17.28 -0.15
N TYR A 109 -8.07 18.54 -0.10
CA TYR A 109 -7.34 19.19 -1.19
C TYR A 109 -5.92 18.64 -1.41
N LEU A 110 -5.36 17.91 -0.44
CA LEU A 110 -4.05 17.24 -0.57
C LEU A 110 -4.18 15.78 -1.01
N SER A 111 -5.39 15.24 -1.09
CA SER A 111 -5.63 13.86 -1.52
C SER A 111 -6.06 13.85 -2.98
N GLU A 112 -5.28 13.21 -3.85
CA GLU A 112 -5.69 13.02 -5.24
C GLU A 112 -6.69 11.87 -5.36
N LYS A 113 -7.79 12.11 -6.08
CA LYS A 113 -8.75 11.07 -6.43
C LYS A 113 -8.29 10.39 -7.71
N LEU A 114 -8.08 9.09 -7.65
CA LEU A 114 -7.69 8.35 -8.85
C LEU A 114 -8.90 8.16 -9.78
N PRO A 115 -8.67 8.12 -11.10
CA PRO A 115 -9.68 7.75 -12.05
C PRO A 115 -10.28 6.38 -11.71
N GLN A 116 -11.60 6.28 -11.86
CA GLN A 116 -12.29 5.00 -11.82
C GLN A 116 -11.71 4.09 -12.90
N MET A 117 -11.62 2.79 -12.59
CA MET A 117 -11.14 1.81 -13.56
C MET A 117 -12.06 1.86 -14.78
N ARG A 118 -11.52 2.22 -15.95
CA ARG A 118 -12.29 2.20 -17.19
C ARG A 118 -12.63 0.74 -17.47
N SER A 119 -13.91 0.40 -17.53
CA SER A 119 -14.32 -0.91 -18.02
C SER A 119 -13.81 -1.04 -19.45
N SER A 120 -12.98 -2.05 -19.72
CA SER A 120 -12.67 -2.43 -21.09
C SER A 120 -14.00 -2.72 -21.80
N ARG A 121 -14.28 -1.95 -22.85
CA ARG A 121 -15.43 -2.19 -23.72
C ARG A 121 -15.07 -3.42 -24.55
N THR A 122 -15.69 -4.56 -24.24
CA THR A 122 -15.56 -5.81 -25.00
C THR A 122 -16.07 -5.63 -26.41
#